data_AF-A0A933M452-F1
#
_entry.id   AF-A0A933M452-F1
#
_cell.length_a   1.000
_cell.length_b   1.000
_cell.length_c   1.000
_cell.angle_alpha   90.00
_cell.angle_beta   90.00
_cell.angle_gamma   90.00
#
_symmetry.space_group_name_H-M   'P 1'
#
loop_
_entity.id
_entity.type
_entity.pdbx_description
1 polymer ?
#
loop_
_entity_poly.entity_id
_entity_poly.type
_entity_poly.pdbx_seq_one_letter_code
_entity_poly.pdbx_strand_id
1 'polypeptide(L)'
;MGAKFKVFQTALAAAFIALLTGTFAPAQTMYKWVDDQGNVHFADTPAGIPPKYRNQVVTEEFKKRKEPAPKPEEAQPSEGGMLTSAEVKKAEEEKKLKRYEIPYKAYEGTARRIIIPVRFNNSITVDMVLDTGAPGLVISPRLAEKLGLFDKKDGLLYTQAGGIGGTVPAALTIIDTLQVGDAVDHFIPTTITPSISGSFEGLVGMDFMSNFSVTINTQRRKLILEELPPSASRPGGHDEAWWKINFYNFAETRKDWEEFLKWLKEQESSTTIMSKLEKIKLYRGFAERQYTEADKLFSKLDNYASRNSVPMNWRKY
;
A
#
# COMPACT_ATOMS: atom_id res chain seq x y z
N MET A 1 -19.71 -22.64 -7.68
CA MET A 1 -18.74 -21.64 -8.17
C MET A 1 -19.13 -20.29 -7.55
N GLY A 2 -18.31 -19.74 -6.65
CA GLY A 2 -18.67 -18.56 -5.85
C GLY A 2 -18.62 -17.25 -6.63
N ALA A 3 -19.40 -16.25 -6.22
CA ALA A 3 -19.42 -14.92 -6.84
C ALA A 3 -18.03 -14.26 -6.88
N LYS A 4 -17.19 -14.50 -5.85
CA LYS A 4 -15.82 -13.99 -5.76
C LYS A 4 -14.91 -14.44 -6.92
N PHE A 5 -15.01 -15.72 -7.32
CA PHE A 5 -14.22 -16.29 -8.42
C PHE A 5 -14.57 -15.65 -9.78
N LYS A 6 -15.84 -15.29 -10.00
CA LYS A 6 -16.28 -14.57 -11.22
C LYS A 6 -15.81 -13.10 -11.24
N VAL A 7 -15.74 -12.44 -10.09
CA VAL A 7 -15.22 -11.06 -9.98
C VAL A 7 -13.71 -11.04 -10.21
N PHE A 8 -12.97 -12.00 -9.64
CA PHE A 8 -11.52 -12.17 -9.88
C PHE A 8 -11.21 -12.39 -11.38
N GLN A 9 -11.94 -13.29 -12.05
CA GLN A 9 -11.79 -13.57 -13.48
C GLN A 9 -12.06 -12.34 -14.37
N THR A 10 -13.06 -11.53 -14.03
CA THR A 10 -13.45 -10.37 -14.85
C THR A 10 -12.53 -9.17 -14.63
N ALA A 11 -12.10 -8.92 -13.39
CA ALA A 11 -11.21 -7.80 -13.06
C ALA A 11 -9.80 -7.97 -13.65
N LEU A 12 -9.20 -9.17 -13.54
CA LEU A 12 -7.85 -9.42 -14.06
C LEU A 12 -7.81 -9.59 -15.57
N ALA A 13 -8.81 -10.24 -16.18
CA ALA A 13 -8.91 -10.31 -17.64
C ALA A 13 -9.18 -8.93 -18.26
N ALA A 14 -10.03 -8.10 -17.62
CA ALA A 14 -10.26 -6.73 -18.07
C ALA A 14 -9.03 -5.84 -17.87
N ALA A 15 -8.29 -5.98 -16.75
CA ALA A 15 -7.03 -5.26 -16.54
C ALA A 15 -5.97 -5.65 -17.58
N PHE A 16 -5.87 -6.94 -17.92
CA PHE A 16 -4.98 -7.43 -18.97
C PHE A 16 -5.37 -6.92 -20.37
N ILE A 17 -6.67 -6.87 -20.70
CA ILE A 17 -7.18 -6.34 -21.97
C ILE A 17 -7.04 -4.81 -22.05
N ALA A 18 -7.31 -4.09 -20.96
CA ALA A 18 -7.15 -2.64 -20.90
C ALA A 18 -5.68 -2.22 -21.06
N LEU A 19 -4.74 -2.97 -20.47
CA LEU A 19 -3.30 -2.76 -20.67
C LEU A 19 -2.83 -3.08 -22.10
N LEU A 20 -3.40 -4.10 -22.74
CA LEU A 20 -3.08 -4.44 -24.13
C LEU A 20 -3.68 -3.48 -25.17
N THR A 21 -4.80 -2.81 -24.83
CA THR A 21 -5.56 -1.97 -25.78
C THR A 21 -5.49 -0.47 -25.49
N GLY A 22 -4.91 -0.04 -24.36
CA GLY A 22 -4.83 1.36 -23.97
C GLY A 22 -6.18 2.02 -23.66
N THR A 23 -7.24 1.24 -23.47
CA THR A 23 -8.58 1.75 -23.18
C THR A 23 -8.81 1.83 -21.67
N PHE A 24 -8.83 3.05 -21.15
CA PHE A 24 -9.18 3.34 -19.76
C PHE A 24 -10.68 3.64 -19.67
N ALA A 25 -11.38 3.04 -18.71
CA ALA A 25 -12.73 3.48 -18.38
C ALA A 25 -12.67 4.90 -17.75
N PRO A 26 -13.51 5.86 -18.17
CA PRO A 26 -13.57 7.17 -17.54
C PRO A 26 -13.84 7.11 -16.03
N ALA A 27 -13.24 8.06 -15.30
CA ALA A 27 -13.35 8.21 -13.85
C ALA A 27 -14.81 8.35 -13.40
N GLN A 28 -15.17 7.66 -12.32
CA GLN A 28 -16.52 7.70 -11.74
C GLN A 28 -16.81 9.06 -11.09
N THR A 29 -18.04 9.55 -11.29
CA THR A 29 -18.56 10.80 -10.73
C THR A 29 -18.92 10.65 -9.25
N MET A 30 -18.42 11.54 -8.40
CA MET A 30 -18.72 11.59 -6.97
C MET A 30 -19.97 12.43 -6.67
N TYR A 31 -20.86 11.93 -5.83
CA TYR A 31 -22.07 12.63 -5.38
C TYR A 31 -21.89 13.14 -3.95
N LYS A 32 -22.24 14.39 -3.68
CA LYS A 32 -22.14 15.03 -2.36
C LYS A 32 -23.50 15.56 -1.93
N TRP A 33 -23.88 15.36 -0.68
CA TRP A 33 -25.05 16.02 -0.06
C TRP A 33 -24.76 16.41 1.39
N VAL A 34 -25.61 17.28 1.94
CA VAL A 34 -25.57 17.68 3.36
C VAL A 34 -26.84 17.14 4.01
N ASP A 35 -26.71 16.49 5.16
CA ASP A 35 -27.88 16.00 5.90
C ASP A 35 -28.52 17.11 6.75
N ASP A 36 -29.66 16.79 7.36
CA ASP A 36 -30.42 17.72 8.23
C ASP A 36 -29.63 18.17 9.48
N GLN A 37 -28.49 17.53 9.78
CA GLN A 37 -27.59 17.85 10.89
C GLN A 37 -26.36 18.66 10.44
N GLY A 38 -26.26 19.00 9.14
CA GLY A 38 -25.14 19.75 8.58
C GLY A 38 -23.91 18.90 8.22
N ASN A 39 -23.99 17.56 8.32
CA ASN A 39 -22.86 16.70 7.97
C ASN A 39 -22.79 16.50 6.45
N VAL A 40 -21.57 16.52 5.92
CA VAL A 40 -21.31 16.27 4.51
C VAL A 40 -21.14 14.77 4.27
N HIS A 41 -21.90 14.23 3.32
CA HIS A 41 -21.84 12.83 2.91
C HIS A 41 -21.39 12.71 1.45
N PHE A 42 -20.77 11.58 1.11
CA PHE A 42 -20.32 11.24 -0.23
C PHE A 42 -20.84 9.86 -0.65
N ALA A 43 -21.19 9.70 -1.92
CA ALA A 43 -21.52 8.41 -2.53
C ALA A 43 -20.86 8.26 -3.90
N ASP A 44 -20.49 7.02 -4.21
CA ASP A 44 -19.92 6.55 -5.47
C ASP A 44 -21.00 6.10 -6.48
N THR A 45 -22.25 5.94 -6.02
CA THR A 45 -23.40 5.61 -6.85
C THR A 45 -24.66 6.38 -6.42
N PRO A 46 -25.57 6.74 -7.36
CA PRO A 46 -26.84 7.39 -7.02
C PRO A 46 -27.72 6.58 -6.05
N ALA A 47 -27.55 5.25 -6.02
CA ALA A 47 -28.25 4.35 -5.12
C ALA A 47 -27.86 4.56 -3.64
N GLY A 48 -26.61 4.99 -3.38
CA GLY A 48 -26.10 5.31 -2.05
C GLY A 48 -26.66 6.61 -1.45
N ILE A 49 -27.37 7.41 -2.23
CA ILE A 49 -28.00 8.65 -1.76
C ILE A 49 -29.38 8.34 -1.18
N PRO A 50 -29.64 8.61 0.11
CA PRO A 50 -30.96 8.45 0.71
C PRO A 50 -32.01 9.23 -0.10
N PRO A 51 -33.21 8.65 -0.37
CA PRO A 51 -34.20 9.26 -1.25
C PRO A 51 -34.53 10.73 -0.92
N LYS A 52 -34.51 11.11 0.36
CA LYS A 52 -34.77 12.47 0.83
C LYS A 52 -33.74 13.53 0.39
N TYR A 53 -32.55 13.14 -0.03
CA TYR A 53 -31.45 14.07 -0.39
C TYR A 53 -31.10 14.08 -1.87
N ARG A 54 -31.76 13.26 -2.69
CA ARG A 54 -31.48 13.14 -4.14
C ARG A 54 -31.74 14.41 -4.93
N ASN A 55 -32.57 15.31 -4.41
CA ASN A 55 -32.91 16.58 -5.06
C ASN A 55 -31.89 17.71 -4.76
N GLN A 56 -30.83 17.45 -3.96
CA GLN A 56 -29.81 18.42 -3.58
C GLN A 56 -28.45 18.20 -4.27
N VAL A 57 -28.37 17.29 -5.24
CA VAL A 57 -27.12 16.94 -5.92
C VAL A 57 -26.65 18.12 -6.79
N VAL A 58 -25.55 18.75 -6.37
CA VAL A 58 -24.86 19.79 -7.16
C VAL A 58 -23.53 19.22 -7.66
N THR A 59 -23.38 19.13 -8.98
CA THR A 59 -22.08 19.06 -9.66
C THR A 59 -21.53 20.49 -9.76
N GLU A 60 -20.44 20.78 -9.03
CA GLU A 60 -19.33 21.70 -9.40
C GLU A 60 -18.63 22.38 -8.21
N GLU A 61 -17.33 22.64 -8.46
CA GLU A 61 -16.28 23.44 -7.81
C GLU A 61 -16.40 23.94 -6.35
N PHE A 62 -15.43 23.51 -5.53
CA PHE A 62 -15.25 23.96 -4.15
C PHE A 62 -14.72 25.41 -4.05
N LYS A 63 -15.60 26.35 -3.68
CA LYS A 63 -15.20 27.60 -3.00
C LYS A 63 -15.16 27.38 -1.48
N LYS A 64 -14.02 27.73 -0.88
CA LYS A 64 -13.75 27.68 0.56
C LYS A 64 -14.74 28.51 1.38
N ARG A 65 -15.22 27.96 2.50
CA ARG A 65 -15.65 28.73 3.66
C ARG A 65 -15.03 28.13 4.94
N LYS A 66 -14.52 29.02 5.80
CA LYS A 66 -13.97 28.74 7.13
C LYS A 66 -15.10 28.78 8.16
N GLU A 67 -15.12 27.84 9.11
CA GLU A 67 -15.75 27.95 10.43
C GLU A 67 -15.00 27.03 11.43
N PRO A 68 -15.09 27.28 12.76
CA PRO A 68 -14.02 27.02 13.73
C PRO A 68 -14.17 25.70 14.51
N ALA A 69 -13.05 25.22 15.06
CA ALA A 69 -12.94 24.01 15.86
C ALA A 69 -13.58 24.14 17.27
N PRO A 70 -14.12 23.06 17.85
CA PRO A 70 -14.56 23.03 19.24
C PRO A 70 -13.36 22.92 20.21
N LYS A 71 -13.51 23.50 21.41
CA LYS A 71 -12.52 23.50 22.49
C LYS A 71 -12.39 22.12 23.17
N PRO A 72 -11.22 21.76 23.72
CA PRO A 72 -11.04 20.55 24.52
C PRO A 72 -11.57 20.73 25.96
N GLU A 73 -12.20 19.68 26.47
CA GLU A 73 -12.65 19.52 27.85
C GLU A 73 -11.50 18.97 28.72
N GLU A 74 -11.29 19.54 29.90
CA GLU A 74 -10.19 19.25 30.83
C GLU A 74 -10.37 17.89 31.53
N ALA A 75 -9.36 17.02 31.47
CA ALA A 75 -9.29 15.80 32.27
C ALA A 75 -8.53 16.06 33.59
N GLN A 76 -9.13 15.67 34.71
CA GLN A 76 -8.52 15.68 36.04
C GLN A 76 -7.51 14.52 36.21
N PRO A 77 -6.48 14.68 37.07
CA PRO A 77 -5.38 13.71 37.18
C PRO A 77 -5.73 12.57 38.15
N SER A 78 -5.51 11.33 37.71
CA SER A 78 -5.48 10.16 38.59
C SER A 78 -4.09 9.97 39.18
N GLU A 79 -4.02 9.92 40.51
CA GLU A 79 -2.81 9.58 41.27
C GLU A 79 -2.38 8.12 41.03
N GLY A 80 -1.09 7.91 40.79
CA GLY A 80 -0.50 6.56 40.71
C GLY A 80 1.00 6.57 40.47
N GLY A 81 1.78 6.41 41.55
CA GLY A 81 3.16 5.90 41.53
C GLY A 81 4.25 6.89 41.12
N MET A 82 4.83 7.60 42.08
CA MET A 82 6.02 8.44 41.87
C MET A 82 7.27 7.53 41.78
N LEU A 83 7.67 7.18 40.55
CA LEU A 83 9.06 6.74 40.31
C LEU A 83 9.99 7.89 40.69
N THR A 84 11.10 7.58 41.36
CA THR A 84 12.03 8.62 41.79
C THR A 84 12.65 9.29 40.56
N SER A 85 12.95 10.60 40.65
CA SER A 85 13.60 11.35 39.56
C SER A 85 14.96 10.78 39.14
N ALA A 86 15.56 9.90 39.96
CA ALA A 86 16.78 9.18 39.63
C ALA A 86 16.50 7.92 38.78
N GLU A 87 15.38 7.23 39.01
CA GLU A 87 14.95 6.08 38.20
C GLU A 87 14.40 6.52 36.85
N VAL A 88 13.70 7.66 36.79
CA VAL A 88 13.27 8.30 35.52
C VAL A 88 14.49 8.73 34.71
N LYS A 89 15.49 9.37 35.33
CA LYS A 89 16.71 9.79 34.62
C LYS A 89 17.59 8.62 34.20
N LYS A 90 17.64 7.55 34.98
CA LYS A 90 18.39 6.32 34.64
C LYS A 90 17.71 5.52 33.54
N ALA A 91 16.37 5.52 33.49
CA ALA A 91 15.59 4.96 32.38
C ALA A 91 15.65 5.84 31.11
N GLU A 92 15.74 7.16 31.24
CA GLU A 92 15.94 8.10 30.13
C GLU A 92 17.38 8.07 29.56
N GLU A 93 18.37 7.75 30.39
CA GLU A 93 19.76 7.50 29.95
C GLU A 93 19.93 6.11 29.33
N GLU A 94 19.08 5.14 29.67
CA GLU A 94 19.08 3.79 29.10
C GLU A 94 18.39 3.74 27.72
N LYS A 95 19.23 4.06 26.71
CA LYS A 95 19.05 3.99 25.24
C LYS A 95 18.46 5.23 24.58
N LYS A 96 19.33 6.21 24.30
CA LYS A 96 19.14 7.12 23.16
C LYS A 96 18.85 6.29 21.90
N LEU A 97 17.64 6.42 21.37
CA LEU A 97 17.24 5.81 20.11
C LEU A 97 18.17 6.30 18.98
N LYS A 98 18.41 5.44 17.99
CA LYS A 98 19.18 5.84 16.81
C LYS A 98 18.35 6.87 16.04
N ARG A 99 18.92 8.07 15.90
CA ARG A 99 18.22 9.24 15.37
C ARG A 99 18.80 9.68 14.04
N TYR A 100 17.91 9.93 13.09
CA TYR A 100 18.25 10.34 11.72
C TYR A 100 17.57 11.67 11.40
N GLU A 101 18.32 12.66 10.90
CA GLU A 101 17.76 13.94 10.43
C GLU A 101 17.88 14.06 8.91
N ILE A 102 16.76 13.90 8.20
CA ILE A 102 16.70 13.91 6.75
C ILE A 102 16.14 15.25 6.27
N PRO A 103 16.88 16.06 5.48
CA PRO A 103 16.29 17.21 4.81
C PRO A 103 15.25 16.77 3.77
N TYR A 104 14.15 17.50 3.67
CA TYR A 104 13.10 17.21 2.68
C TYR A 104 12.76 18.44 1.82
N LYS A 105 12.31 18.20 0.59
CA LYS A 105 11.74 19.24 -0.29
C LYS A 105 10.27 19.40 0.08
N ALA A 106 9.89 20.64 0.43
CA ALA A 106 8.57 20.92 1.01
C ALA A 106 7.45 21.14 -0.01
N TYR A 107 7.77 21.19 -1.30
CA TYR A 107 6.85 21.61 -2.35
C TYR A 107 7.01 20.81 -3.63
N GLU A 108 5.89 20.55 -4.28
CA GLU A 108 5.76 20.16 -5.67
C GLU A 108 4.86 21.21 -6.34
N GLY A 109 5.45 22.16 -7.07
CA GLY A 109 4.71 23.33 -7.54
C GLY A 109 4.08 24.09 -6.37
N THR A 110 2.74 24.19 -6.34
CA THR A 110 1.99 24.82 -5.25
C THR A 110 1.59 23.84 -4.13
N ALA A 111 1.70 22.53 -4.36
CA ALA A 111 1.34 21.51 -3.37
C ALA A 111 2.41 21.39 -2.30
N ARG A 112 2.01 21.34 -1.02
CA ARG A 112 2.90 21.07 0.10
C ARG A 112 3.06 19.57 0.27
N ARG A 113 4.31 19.09 0.29
CA ARG A 113 4.66 17.67 0.45
C ARG A 113 5.92 17.51 1.29
N ILE A 114 6.15 16.29 1.78
CA ILE A 114 7.42 15.90 2.41
C ILE A 114 8.14 14.98 1.42
N ILE A 115 8.93 15.55 0.52
CA ILE A 115 9.66 14.77 -0.49
C ILE A 115 11.07 14.51 0.02
N ILE A 116 11.42 13.23 0.17
CA ILE A 116 12.68 12.76 0.74
C ILE A 116 13.46 11.92 -0.29
N PRO A 117 14.80 11.96 -0.27
CA PRO A 117 15.61 11.04 -1.03
C PRO A 117 15.54 9.65 -0.38
N VAL A 118 15.27 8.63 -1.19
CA VAL A 118 15.17 7.24 -0.76
C VAL A 118 16.04 6.38 -1.66
N ARG A 119 16.89 5.55 -1.06
CA ARG A 119 17.77 4.62 -1.76
C ARG A 119 17.19 3.21 -1.73
N PHE A 120 17.09 2.59 -2.90
CA PHE A 120 16.54 1.25 -3.11
C PHE A 120 17.66 0.28 -3.50
N ASN A 121 17.63 -0.93 -2.93
CA ASN A 121 18.57 -2.02 -3.23
C ASN A 121 20.03 -1.53 -3.31
N ASN A 122 20.41 -0.66 -2.37
CA ASN A 122 21.73 -0.05 -2.20
C ASN A 122 22.31 0.69 -3.43
N SER A 123 21.52 0.96 -4.47
CA SER A 123 22.03 1.44 -5.77
C SER A 123 21.31 2.69 -6.28
N ILE A 124 19.99 2.71 -6.26
CA ILE A 124 19.20 3.76 -6.92
C ILE A 124 18.60 4.68 -5.87
N THR A 125 18.96 5.96 -5.90
CA THR A 125 18.37 7.00 -5.05
C THR A 125 17.42 7.87 -5.85
N VAL A 126 16.18 8.00 -5.39
CA VAL A 126 15.15 8.83 -6.02
C VAL A 126 14.34 9.60 -5.00
N ASP A 127 13.67 10.67 -5.45
CA ASP A 127 12.74 11.43 -4.63
C ASP A 127 11.44 10.64 -4.46
N MET A 128 10.99 10.50 -3.20
CA MET A 128 9.73 9.86 -2.82
C MET A 128 8.96 10.78 -1.87
N VAL A 129 7.63 10.70 -1.87
CA VAL A 129 6.80 11.40 -0.88
C VAL A 129 6.64 10.53 0.37
N LEU A 130 6.87 11.10 1.54
CA LEU A 130 6.44 10.49 2.80
C LEU A 130 4.91 10.68 2.94
N ASP A 131 4.15 9.59 2.98
CA ASP A 131 2.68 9.62 2.96
C ASP A 131 2.08 8.76 4.08
N THR A 132 1.57 9.41 5.13
CA THR A 132 0.92 8.73 6.26
C THR A 132 -0.41 8.06 5.90
N GLY A 133 -0.98 8.38 4.74
CA GLY A 133 -2.20 7.75 4.22
C GLY A 133 -1.94 6.49 3.41
N ALA A 134 -0.69 6.21 3.02
CA ALA A 134 -0.33 5.00 2.29
C ALA A 134 0.00 3.88 3.29
N PRO A 135 -0.59 2.67 3.15
CA PRO A 135 -0.27 1.56 4.04
C PRO A 135 1.19 1.11 3.88
N GLY A 136 1.69 1.03 2.64
CA GLY A 136 3.04 0.56 2.35
C GLY A 136 3.74 1.38 1.26
N LEU A 137 4.76 0.77 0.65
CA LEU A 137 5.55 1.39 -0.41
C LEU A 137 4.81 1.33 -1.76
N VAL A 138 4.70 2.48 -2.42
CA VAL A 138 4.18 2.61 -3.79
C VAL A 138 5.27 3.18 -4.68
N ILE A 139 5.52 2.56 -5.83
CA ILE A 139 6.51 3.04 -6.81
C ILE A 139 5.93 3.18 -8.22
N SER A 140 6.53 4.07 -9.01
CA SER A 140 6.20 4.26 -10.41
C SER A 140 6.72 3.08 -11.27
N PRO A 141 6.15 2.84 -12.47
CA PRO A 141 6.69 1.84 -13.38
C PRO A 141 8.10 2.23 -13.86
N ARG A 142 8.40 3.53 -13.96
CA ARG A 142 9.73 4.03 -14.34
C ARG A 142 10.80 3.67 -13.32
N LEU A 143 10.48 3.76 -12.02
CA LEU A 143 11.39 3.32 -10.98
C LEU A 143 11.54 1.81 -10.97
N ALA A 144 10.44 1.07 -11.15
CA ALA A 144 10.48 -0.39 -11.27
C ALA A 144 11.38 -0.85 -12.44
N GLU A 145 11.33 -0.17 -13.58
CA GLU A 145 12.22 -0.41 -14.72
C GLU A 145 13.68 -0.13 -14.38
N LYS A 146 13.98 1.03 -13.77
CA LYS A 146 15.36 1.35 -13.32
C LYS A 146 15.91 0.31 -12.35
N LEU A 147 15.06 -0.26 -11.50
CA LEU A 147 15.40 -1.31 -10.54
C LEU A 147 15.52 -2.71 -11.19
N GLY A 148 15.30 -2.85 -12.50
CA GLY A 148 15.38 -4.11 -13.23
C GLY A 148 14.27 -5.09 -12.86
N LEU A 149 13.13 -4.61 -12.34
CA LEU A 149 12.04 -5.47 -11.88
C LEU A 149 11.30 -6.16 -13.04
N PHE A 150 11.35 -5.58 -14.25
CA PHE A 150 10.72 -6.12 -15.46
C PHE A 150 11.63 -7.06 -16.27
N ASP A 151 12.94 -7.06 -16.02
CA ASP A 151 13.92 -7.85 -16.79
C ASP A 151 13.81 -9.35 -16.52
N LYS A 152 13.19 -9.70 -15.40
CA LYS A 152 12.75 -11.06 -15.11
C LYS A 152 11.40 -11.23 -15.79
N LYS A 153 11.33 -12.07 -16.82
CA LYS A 153 10.12 -12.37 -17.61
C LYS A 153 8.88 -12.75 -16.76
N ASP A 154 9.08 -13.02 -15.47
CA ASP A 154 8.09 -13.42 -14.47
C ASP A 154 8.09 -12.51 -13.21
N GLY A 155 8.65 -11.30 -13.24
CA GLY A 155 8.95 -10.51 -12.02
C GLY A 155 7.79 -9.73 -11.37
N LEU A 156 6.59 -9.76 -11.96
CA LEU A 156 5.44 -8.97 -11.50
C LEU A 156 4.21 -9.85 -11.25
N LEU A 157 3.62 -9.66 -10.07
CA LEU A 157 2.32 -10.21 -9.73
C LEU A 157 1.24 -9.15 -9.96
N TYR A 158 0.48 -9.23 -11.05
CA TYR A 158 -0.56 -8.28 -11.38
C TYR A 158 -1.72 -8.35 -10.39
N THR A 159 -2.22 -7.17 -10.03
CA THR A 159 -3.34 -6.97 -9.09
C THR A 159 -4.05 -5.65 -9.40
N GLN A 160 -4.95 -5.23 -8.51
CA GLN A 160 -5.50 -3.88 -8.47
C GLN A 160 -5.10 -3.20 -7.15
N ALA A 161 -4.81 -1.90 -7.22
CA ALA A 161 -4.59 -1.07 -6.05
C ALA A 161 -5.76 -0.10 -5.87
N GLY A 162 -6.28 0.04 -4.65
CA GLY A 162 -7.36 0.96 -4.30
C GLY A 162 -6.87 2.21 -3.58
N GLY A 163 -7.59 3.32 -3.75
CA GLY A 163 -7.39 4.55 -3.01
C GLY A 163 -8.58 5.51 -3.16
N ILE A 164 -8.42 6.76 -2.71
CA ILE A 164 -9.48 7.78 -2.79
C ILE A 164 -9.95 8.03 -4.23
N GLY A 165 -9.05 7.87 -5.21
CA GLY A 165 -9.38 8.00 -6.63
C GLY A 165 -9.99 6.76 -7.28
N GLY A 166 -10.34 5.73 -6.51
CA GLY A 166 -10.84 4.45 -7.00
C GLY A 166 -9.74 3.39 -7.12
N THR A 167 -9.99 2.37 -7.94
CA THR A 167 -9.07 1.26 -8.17
C THR A 167 -8.32 1.41 -9.49
N VAL A 168 -7.01 1.19 -9.47
CA VAL A 168 -6.14 1.19 -10.66
C VAL A 168 -5.45 -0.16 -10.83
N PRO A 169 -5.10 -0.56 -12.06
CA PRO A 169 -4.21 -1.69 -12.28
C PRO A 169 -2.88 -1.49 -11.56
N ALA A 170 -2.34 -2.56 -10.98
CA ALA A 170 -1.10 -2.53 -10.24
C ALA A 170 -0.32 -3.85 -10.38
N ALA A 171 0.91 -3.86 -9.88
CA ALA A 171 1.68 -5.08 -9.67
C ALA A 171 2.29 -5.11 -8.28
N LEU A 172 2.33 -6.28 -7.66
CA LEU A 172 3.00 -6.53 -6.39
C LEU A 172 4.39 -7.12 -6.63
N THR A 173 5.31 -6.70 -5.77
CA THR A 173 6.67 -7.23 -5.70
C THR A 173 7.22 -6.99 -4.29
N ILE A 174 8.46 -7.42 -4.05
CA ILE A 174 9.17 -7.17 -2.79
C ILE A 174 10.52 -6.55 -3.12
N ILE A 175 10.75 -5.34 -2.62
CA ILE A 175 12.05 -4.67 -2.61
C ILE A 175 12.87 -5.21 -1.44
N ASP A 176 14.15 -5.48 -1.66
CA ASP A 176 14.99 -6.11 -0.64
C ASP A 176 15.46 -5.09 0.40
N THR A 177 15.87 -3.88 0.00
CA THR A 177 16.24 -2.79 0.92
C THR A 177 15.66 -1.44 0.52
N LEU A 178 15.18 -0.70 1.51
CA LEU A 178 14.79 0.70 1.42
C LEU A 178 15.56 1.52 2.46
N GLN A 179 16.16 2.63 2.05
CA GLN A 179 16.96 3.47 2.93
C GLN A 179 16.56 4.93 2.85
N VAL A 180 16.31 5.54 4.02
CA VAL A 180 15.99 6.96 4.19
C VAL A 180 17.02 7.59 5.13
N GLY A 181 17.90 8.43 4.60
CA GLY A 181 19.10 8.84 5.35
C GLY A 181 19.97 7.61 5.65
N ASP A 182 20.27 7.37 6.93
CA ASP A 182 20.99 6.15 7.38
C ASP A 182 20.05 5.10 7.99
N ALA A 183 18.74 5.35 7.99
CA ALA A 183 17.73 4.38 8.39
C ALA A 183 17.53 3.38 7.25
N VAL A 184 17.68 2.08 7.53
CA VAL A 184 17.56 1.01 6.54
C VAL A 184 16.49 0.04 6.99
N ASP A 185 15.56 -0.25 6.10
CA ASP A 185 14.54 -1.27 6.27
C ASP A 185 14.72 -2.37 5.21
N HIS A 186 14.24 -3.57 5.53
CA HIS A 186 14.44 -4.77 4.74
C HIS A 186 13.12 -5.45 4.47
N PHE A 187 13.01 -6.16 3.33
CA PHE A 187 11.78 -6.86 2.95
C PHE A 187 10.58 -5.91 2.87
N ILE A 188 10.46 -5.18 1.76
CA ILE A 188 9.45 -4.15 1.61
C ILE A 188 8.43 -4.60 0.56
N PRO A 189 7.25 -5.12 0.97
CA PRO A 189 6.14 -5.30 0.04
C PRO A 189 5.87 -3.99 -0.70
N THR A 190 5.85 -4.08 -2.03
CA THR A 190 5.86 -2.91 -2.90
C THR A 190 4.76 -3.03 -3.93
N THR A 191 3.96 -1.99 -4.05
CA THR A 191 2.93 -1.87 -5.09
C THR A 191 3.43 -0.95 -6.20
N ILE A 192 3.40 -1.42 -7.43
CA ILE A 192 3.69 -0.62 -8.61
C ILE A 192 2.36 -0.15 -9.19
N THR A 193 2.16 1.17 -9.26
CA THR A 193 0.94 1.79 -9.83
C THR A 193 1.33 2.79 -10.92
N PRO A 194 0.39 3.26 -11.77
CA PRO A 194 0.66 4.38 -12.66
C PRO A 194 1.24 5.58 -11.91
N SER A 195 2.11 6.33 -12.59
CA SER A 195 2.82 7.48 -12.00
C SER A 195 1.84 8.51 -11.46
N ILE A 196 2.02 8.87 -10.18
CA ILE A 196 1.19 9.85 -9.47
C ILE A 196 1.69 11.28 -9.74
N SER A 197 2.96 11.43 -10.13
CA SER A 197 3.62 12.71 -10.39
C SER A 197 4.81 12.54 -11.35
N GLY A 198 5.25 13.64 -11.96
CA GLY A 198 6.54 13.73 -12.66
C GLY A 198 7.71 14.23 -11.79
N SER A 199 7.45 14.64 -10.55
CA SER A 199 8.44 15.25 -9.64
C SER A 199 9.01 14.29 -8.59
N PHE A 200 8.40 13.11 -8.43
CA PHE A 200 8.82 12.05 -7.52
C PHE A 200 8.38 10.70 -8.07
N GLU A 201 9.01 9.62 -7.59
CA GLU A 201 8.84 8.28 -8.15
C GLU A 201 7.86 7.40 -7.35
N GLY A 202 7.28 7.90 -6.26
CA GLY A 202 6.23 7.20 -5.50
C GLY A 202 6.07 7.66 -4.06
N LEU A 203 5.51 6.78 -3.21
CA LEU A 203 5.13 7.05 -1.81
C LEU A 203 5.84 6.08 -0.85
N VAL A 204 6.34 6.59 0.27
CA VAL A 204 6.78 5.80 1.44
C VAL A 204 5.68 5.86 2.49
N GLY A 205 5.08 4.70 2.76
CA GLY A 205 3.93 4.56 3.65
C GLY A 205 4.24 4.12 5.08
N MET A 206 3.17 3.72 5.78
CA MET A 206 3.17 3.39 7.20
C MET A 206 3.98 2.13 7.53
N ASP A 207 4.12 1.17 6.62
CA ASP A 207 4.95 -0.03 6.84
C ASP A 207 6.37 0.34 7.26
N PHE A 208 7.01 1.26 6.53
CA PHE A 208 8.34 1.79 6.88
C PHE A 208 8.28 2.68 8.12
N MET A 209 7.34 3.63 8.15
CA MET A 209 7.28 4.64 9.23
C MET A 209 7.00 4.03 10.60
N SER A 210 6.28 2.90 10.67
CA SER A 210 5.90 2.23 11.92
C SER A 210 7.10 1.70 12.72
N ASN A 211 8.29 1.62 12.10
CA ASN A 211 9.55 1.25 12.74
C ASN A 211 10.21 2.43 13.47
N PHE A 212 9.65 3.64 13.40
CA PHE A 212 10.24 4.87 13.93
C PHE A 212 9.23 5.69 14.73
N SER A 213 9.71 6.43 15.73
CA SER A 213 9.08 7.68 16.14
C SER A 213 9.40 8.74 15.08
N VAL A 214 8.36 9.32 14.47
CA VAL A 214 8.49 10.22 13.31
C VAL A 214 8.14 11.64 13.72
N THR A 215 9.06 12.57 13.49
CA THR A 215 8.83 14.02 13.68
C THR A 215 9.07 14.78 12.39
N ILE A 216 8.10 15.61 11.98
CA ILE A 216 8.23 16.51 10.83
C ILE A 216 8.46 17.94 11.35
N ASN A 217 9.70 18.42 11.29
CA ASN A 217 10.01 19.80 11.61
C ASN A 217 9.89 20.68 10.37
N THR A 218 8.74 21.35 10.23
CA THR A 218 8.43 22.16 9.06
C THR A 218 9.20 23.47 8.97
N GLN A 219 9.60 24.05 10.10
CA GLN A 219 10.42 25.26 10.15
C GLN A 219 11.83 24.98 9.62
N ARG A 220 12.44 23.88 10.07
CA ARG A 220 13.80 23.46 9.67
C ARG A 220 13.81 22.61 8.39
N ARG A 221 12.64 22.21 7.89
CA ARG A 221 12.46 21.28 6.75
C ARG A 221 13.24 19.98 6.95
N LYS A 222 13.09 19.39 8.13
CA LYS A 222 13.72 18.13 8.54
C LYS A 222 12.66 17.10 8.89
N LEU A 223 12.79 15.92 8.31
CA LEU A 223 12.19 14.70 8.80
C LEU A 223 13.16 14.11 9.83
N ILE A 224 12.66 13.80 11.02
CA ILE A 224 13.42 13.18 12.09
C ILE A 224 12.82 11.79 12.29
N LEU A 225 13.66 10.77 12.18
CA LEU A 225 13.30 9.37 12.44
C LEU A 225 14.09 8.91 13.66
N GLU A 226 13.40 8.39 14.67
CA GLU A 226 14.01 7.79 15.86
C GLU A 226 13.63 6.31 15.88
N GLU A 227 14.62 5.45 15.63
CA GLU A 227 14.41 4.01 15.46
C GLU A 227 13.89 3.38 16.75
N LEU A 228 12.75 2.73 16.67
CA LEU A 228 12.18 2.02 17.80
C LEU A 228 13.04 0.79 18.12
N PRO A 229 13.26 0.47 19.41
CA PRO A 229 14.06 -0.68 19.77
C PRO A 229 13.37 -1.97 19.29
N PRO A 230 14.14 -3.00 18.88
CA PRO A 230 13.58 -4.31 18.60
C PRO A 230 12.75 -4.83 19.77
N SER A 231 11.59 -5.42 19.47
CA SER A 231 10.66 -5.95 20.46
C SER A 231 10.19 -7.34 20.08
N ALA A 232 10.05 -8.24 21.05
CA ALA A 232 9.48 -9.57 20.83
C ALA A 232 8.03 -9.52 20.33
N SER A 233 7.31 -8.43 20.62
CA SER A 233 5.98 -8.15 20.09
C SER A 233 5.96 -7.63 18.65
N ARG A 234 7.15 -7.33 18.09
CA ARG A 234 7.34 -6.80 16.73
C ARG A 234 8.46 -7.56 15.99
N PRO A 235 8.35 -8.88 15.78
CA PRO A 235 9.34 -9.65 15.03
C PRO A 235 9.55 -9.07 13.63
N GLY A 236 10.81 -8.82 13.27
CA GLY A 236 11.18 -8.18 12.01
C GLY A 236 10.71 -6.71 11.88
N GLY A 237 10.41 -6.03 13.00
CA GLY A 237 9.93 -4.65 13.01
C GLY A 237 8.42 -4.50 12.93
N HIS A 238 7.67 -5.56 12.58
CA HIS A 238 6.24 -5.47 12.30
C HIS A 238 5.36 -6.12 13.36
N ASP A 239 4.16 -5.57 13.57
CA ASP A 239 3.15 -6.12 14.49
C ASP A 239 2.36 -7.30 13.90
N GLU A 240 1.53 -7.92 14.74
CA GLU A 240 0.69 -9.07 14.36
C GLU A 240 -0.22 -8.78 13.17
N ALA A 241 -0.79 -7.57 13.09
CA ALA A 241 -1.73 -7.21 12.05
C ALA A 241 -1.03 -7.17 10.69
N TRP A 242 0.14 -6.54 10.62
CA TRP A 242 0.94 -6.49 9.41
C TRP A 242 1.29 -7.90 8.90
N TRP A 243 1.74 -8.79 9.80
CA TRP A 243 2.07 -10.17 9.43
C TRP A 243 0.86 -10.92 8.89
N LYS A 244 -0.26 -10.90 9.61
CA LYS A 244 -1.49 -11.59 9.18
C LYS A 244 -2.02 -11.07 7.86
N ILE A 245 -2.05 -9.75 7.67
CA ILE A 245 -2.53 -9.12 6.43
C ILE A 245 -1.66 -9.55 5.25
N ASN A 246 -0.33 -9.52 5.40
CA ASN A 246 0.56 -9.93 4.32
C ASN A 246 0.44 -11.43 4.02
N PHE A 247 0.44 -12.29 5.04
CA PHE A 247 0.25 -13.73 4.82
C PHE A 247 -1.08 -14.04 4.14
N TYR A 248 -2.16 -13.42 4.58
CA TYR A 248 -3.47 -13.55 3.95
C TYR A 248 -3.45 -13.09 2.49
N ASN A 249 -2.95 -11.88 2.20
CA ASN A 249 -2.96 -11.32 0.84
C ASN A 249 -2.11 -12.16 -0.14
N PHE A 250 -0.90 -12.54 0.26
CA PHE A 250 -0.02 -13.36 -0.61
C PHE A 250 -0.56 -14.78 -0.79
N ALA A 251 -1.13 -15.39 0.25
CA ALA A 251 -1.72 -16.72 0.16
C ALA A 251 -3.01 -16.74 -0.68
N GLU A 252 -3.91 -15.77 -0.47
CA GLU A 252 -5.16 -15.64 -1.25
C GLU A 252 -4.82 -15.45 -2.73
N THR A 253 -3.88 -14.53 -3.04
CA THR A 253 -3.47 -14.31 -4.43
C THR A 253 -2.87 -15.56 -5.07
N ARG A 254 -2.00 -16.30 -4.35
CA ARG A 254 -1.44 -17.56 -4.85
C ARG A 254 -2.54 -18.59 -5.14
N LYS A 255 -3.47 -18.75 -4.19
CA LYS A 255 -4.60 -19.68 -4.32
C LYS A 255 -5.51 -19.32 -5.48
N ASP A 256 -5.84 -18.05 -5.65
CA ASP A 256 -6.71 -17.61 -6.74
C ASP A 256 -6.11 -17.90 -8.12
N TRP A 257 -4.79 -17.69 -8.29
CA TRP A 257 -4.09 -18.08 -9.51
C TRP A 257 -4.02 -19.59 -9.72
N GLU A 258 -3.84 -20.38 -8.66
CA GLU A 258 -3.89 -21.85 -8.71
C GLU A 258 -5.25 -22.36 -9.18
N GLU A 259 -6.34 -21.85 -8.59
CA GLU A 259 -7.70 -22.22 -8.95
C GLU A 259 -8.03 -21.79 -10.40
N PHE A 260 -7.58 -20.60 -10.81
CA PHE A 260 -7.75 -20.14 -12.19
C PHE A 260 -6.99 -21.02 -13.20
N LEU A 261 -5.78 -21.46 -12.86
CA LEU A 261 -5.01 -22.40 -13.68
C LEU A 261 -5.71 -23.75 -13.82
N LYS A 262 -6.24 -24.29 -12.72
CA LYS A 262 -7.02 -25.53 -12.76
C LYS A 262 -8.21 -25.41 -13.70
N TRP A 263 -8.95 -24.31 -13.58
CA TRP A 263 -10.09 -24.03 -14.46
C TRP A 263 -9.69 -23.92 -15.94
N LEU A 264 -8.59 -23.23 -16.25
CA LEU A 264 -8.09 -23.11 -17.64
C LEU A 264 -7.74 -24.47 -18.24
N LYS A 265 -7.11 -25.37 -17.47
CA LYS A 265 -6.79 -26.74 -17.91
C LYS A 265 -8.05 -27.56 -18.20
N GLU A 266 -9.09 -27.41 -17.38
CA GLU A 266 -10.39 -28.06 -17.62
C GLU A 266 -11.05 -27.53 -18.90
N GLN A 267 -10.99 -26.21 -19.15
CA GLN A 267 -11.52 -25.61 -20.38
C GLN A 267 -10.73 -26.02 -21.63
N GLU A 268 -9.40 -26.14 -21.53
CA GLU A 268 -8.52 -26.58 -22.62
C GLU A 268 -8.91 -27.98 -23.11
N SER A 269 -9.11 -28.91 -22.17
CA SER A 269 -9.52 -30.29 -22.47
C SER A 269 -10.94 -30.43 -23.03
N SER A 270 -11.80 -29.44 -22.79
CA SER A 270 -13.23 -29.52 -23.10
C SER A 270 -13.61 -28.86 -24.43
N THR A 271 -12.71 -28.14 -25.10
CA THR A 271 -13.01 -27.38 -26.31
C THR A 271 -12.41 -28.02 -27.56
N THR A 272 -13.18 -28.07 -28.65
CA THR A 272 -12.71 -28.49 -29.98
C THR A 272 -12.52 -27.31 -30.95
N ILE A 273 -12.96 -26.10 -30.56
CA ILE A 273 -12.85 -24.89 -31.36
C ILE A 273 -11.43 -24.33 -31.29
N MET A 274 -10.71 -24.32 -32.41
CA MET A 274 -9.30 -23.91 -32.50
C MET A 274 -9.02 -22.49 -31.98
N SER A 275 -9.80 -21.49 -32.39
CA SER A 275 -9.61 -20.10 -31.92
C SER A 275 -9.81 -19.94 -30.42
N LYS A 276 -10.72 -20.72 -29.83
CA LYS A 276 -10.94 -20.76 -28.38
C LYS A 276 -9.76 -21.46 -27.69
N LEU A 277 -9.23 -22.53 -28.27
CA LEU A 277 -8.06 -23.25 -27.76
C LEU A 277 -6.81 -22.36 -27.72
N GLU A 278 -6.54 -21.60 -28.77
CA GLU A 278 -5.42 -20.65 -28.82
C GLU A 278 -5.52 -19.60 -27.71
N LYS A 279 -6.73 -19.04 -27.52
CA LYS A 279 -7.01 -18.07 -26.45
C LYS A 279 -6.82 -18.67 -25.05
N ILE A 280 -7.26 -19.91 -24.83
CA ILE A 280 -7.05 -20.62 -23.55
C ILE A 280 -5.57 -20.86 -23.29
N LYS A 281 -4.80 -21.30 -24.29
CA LYS A 281 -3.35 -21.51 -24.16
C LYS A 281 -2.62 -20.22 -23.81
N LEU A 282 -3.00 -19.10 -24.42
CA LEU A 282 -2.46 -17.77 -24.08
C LEU A 282 -2.73 -17.40 -22.62
N TYR A 283 -3.98 -17.55 -22.16
CA TYR A 283 -4.34 -17.27 -20.77
C TYR A 283 -3.67 -18.22 -19.78
N ARG A 284 -3.51 -19.50 -20.13
CA ARG A 284 -2.80 -20.47 -19.31
C ARG A 284 -1.35 -20.08 -19.12
N GLY A 285 -0.65 -19.74 -20.21
CA GLY A 285 0.74 -19.29 -20.11
C GLY A 285 0.89 -18.03 -19.25
N PHE A 286 -0.05 -17.09 -19.32
CA PHE A 286 -0.05 -15.92 -18.43
C PHE A 286 -0.30 -16.30 -16.96
N ALA A 287 -1.35 -17.08 -16.69
CA ALA A 287 -1.70 -17.52 -15.35
C ALA A 287 -0.58 -18.37 -14.71
N GLU A 288 0.17 -19.15 -15.48
CA GLU A 288 1.31 -19.94 -15.00
C GLU A 288 2.42 -19.03 -14.48
N ARG A 289 2.71 -17.94 -15.20
CA ARG A 289 3.68 -16.92 -14.73
C ARG A 289 3.19 -16.22 -13.47
N GLN A 290 1.91 -15.88 -13.40
CA GLN A 290 1.34 -15.21 -12.23
C GLN A 290 1.31 -16.09 -10.99
N TYR A 291 0.93 -17.37 -11.12
CA TYR A 291 1.02 -18.34 -10.04
C TYR A 291 2.46 -18.51 -9.57
N THR A 292 3.41 -18.66 -10.51
CA THR A 292 4.83 -18.82 -10.20
C THR A 292 5.36 -17.63 -9.40
N GLU A 293 5.01 -16.41 -9.82
CA GLU A 293 5.44 -15.21 -9.08
C GLU A 293 4.73 -15.08 -7.73
N ALA A 294 3.44 -15.40 -7.63
CA ALA A 294 2.72 -15.42 -6.36
C ALA A 294 3.35 -16.40 -5.36
N ASP A 295 3.68 -17.62 -5.81
CA ASP A 295 4.35 -18.62 -4.97
C ASP A 295 5.76 -18.21 -4.56
N LYS A 296 6.51 -17.56 -5.46
CA LYS A 296 7.82 -16.99 -5.16
C LYS A 296 7.73 -15.88 -4.09
N LEU A 297 6.80 -14.94 -4.22
CA LEU A 297 6.64 -13.86 -3.25
C LEU A 297 6.13 -14.38 -1.89
N PHE A 298 5.20 -15.34 -1.89
CA PHE A 298 4.76 -16.03 -0.68
C PHE A 298 5.92 -16.77 0.01
N SER A 299 6.74 -17.48 -0.75
CA SER A 299 7.93 -18.17 -0.23
C SER A 299 8.95 -17.19 0.33
N LYS A 300 9.14 -16.01 -0.30
CA LYS A 300 9.97 -14.94 0.26
C LYS A 300 9.43 -14.47 1.62
N LEU A 301 8.12 -14.26 1.75
CA LEU A 301 7.48 -13.86 3.02
C LEU A 301 7.68 -14.91 4.11
N ASP A 302 7.45 -16.19 3.82
CA ASP A 302 7.61 -17.25 4.82
C ASP A 302 9.07 -17.41 5.28
N ASN A 303 10.02 -17.27 4.35
CA ASN A 303 11.45 -17.24 4.69
C ASN A 303 11.80 -16.04 5.57
N TYR A 304 11.28 -14.85 5.27
CA TYR A 304 11.49 -13.64 6.08
C TYR A 304 10.89 -13.79 7.48
N ALA A 305 9.68 -14.35 7.57
CA ALA A 305 9.01 -14.64 8.83
C ALA A 305 9.81 -15.64 9.69
N SER A 306 10.35 -16.68 9.05
CA SER A 306 11.18 -17.70 9.71
C SER A 306 12.47 -17.12 10.29
N ARG A 307 13.17 -16.28 9.53
CA ARG A 307 14.40 -15.61 10.01
C ARG A 307 14.15 -14.65 11.17
N ASN A 308 12.96 -14.08 11.26
CA ASN A 308 12.57 -13.14 12.31
C ASN A 308 11.77 -13.79 13.46
N SER A 309 11.73 -15.13 13.52
CA SER A 309 11.06 -15.88 14.59
C SER A 309 9.57 -15.51 14.77
N VAL A 310 8.88 -15.17 13.67
CA VAL A 310 7.46 -14.80 13.70
C VAL A 310 6.61 -15.99 14.17
N PRO A 311 5.70 -15.83 15.15
CA PRO A 311 4.83 -16.90 15.65
C PRO A 311 4.00 -17.57 14.55
N MET A 312 3.87 -18.89 14.57
CA MET A 312 3.14 -19.65 13.54
C MET A 312 1.67 -19.25 13.45
N ASN A 313 1.02 -18.86 14.55
CA ASN A 313 -0.37 -18.38 14.56
C ASN A 313 -0.55 -17.03 13.84
N TRP A 314 0.51 -16.24 13.64
CA TRP A 314 0.47 -15.00 12.84
C TRP A 314 0.63 -15.25 11.34
N ARG A 315 1.06 -16.47 10.96
CA ARG A 315 1.27 -16.87 9.57
C ARG A 315 0.07 -17.63 8.96
N LYS A 316 -0.98 -17.85 9.74
CA LYS A 316 -2.17 -18.59 9.29
C LYS A 316 -3.07 -17.71 8.43
N TYR A 317 -3.62 -18.29 7.38
CA TYR A 317 -4.50 -17.69 6.38
C TYR A 317 -5.59 -18.67 5.97
#